data_AF-A0A2V9MSR1-F1
#
_entry.id   AF-A0A2V9MSR1-F1
#
_cell.length_a   1.000
_cell.length_b   1.000
_cell.length_c   1.000
_cell.angle_alpha   90.00
_cell.angle_beta   90.00
_cell.angle_gamma   90.00
#
_symmetry.space_group_name_H-M   'P 1'
#
loop_
_entity.id
_entity.type
_entity.pdbx_description
1 polymer ?
#
loop_
_entity_poly.entity_id
_entity_poly.type
_entity_poly.pdbx_seq_one_letter_code
_entity_poly.pdbx_strand_id
1 'polypeptide(L)'
;MSLGYGVTGVVGAMTASLIVAYFVAVPPRHTRVVQRTGQAVLQTGFDEGIQAIIFFIGQVIINNLDILLVKHFFNATQAGTYAAVALVGRLVYILSWSVISSMFPLSAQVRSDETSRKSVLGTALALVSSIAVVFTLGAWLAPTNLWQVLLGSGFPAVGRGFYSSLLVLYVITTAVYSLAVVLMTYEISRKIGNVSWLQLVFSGAIIVGIYIFHGNLEQVIVVQLVLMMVLLLAVAIPFSRPSPSSRTRTGSAETGLKRIRKIREEEVIAEFLRGEFHQHHEFLSYRQPFAAVVAKPNLEDERENDFRRALLYRRRGRLWRELPRDTEWWEVELSYHDVERTRVFARNQWLRYGSRGFLLLDVAGRIRTRLLSHPNDGFITKLRSLSIEVAENVQFSSVILIAIDDKSPLTIIEGNHRMTAAALVSPETVHQRFRFLCGFSPRMEQCCWYQTNASTLFRYARNGFSYHFRYRKMMSAILEQVKSIPAKLDSRP
;
A
#
# COMPACT_ATOMS: atom_id res chain seq x y z
N MET A 1 -46.78 -34.87 3.78
CA MET A 1 -45.97 -35.57 2.76
C MET A 1 -44.58 -34.95 2.72
N SER A 2 -43.59 -35.58 3.33
CA SER A 2 -42.19 -35.26 3.04
C SER A 2 -41.85 -35.94 1.71
N LEU A 3 -41.57 -35.19 0.66
CA LEU A 3 -41.20 -35.71 -0.66
C LEU A 3 -39.92 -36.58 -0.69
N GLY A 4 -39.32 -36.89 0.47
CA GLY A 4 -38.30 -37.94 0.61
C GLY A 4 -36.92 -37.61 0.05
N TYR A 5 -36.75 -36.47 -0.65
CA TYR A 5 -35.49 -36.11 -1.30
C TYR A 5 -34.33 -35.77 -0.35
N GLY A 6 -34.54 -35.74 0.97
CA GLY A 6 -33.48 -35.54 1.96
C GLY A 6 -32.53 -34.38 1.61
N VAL A 7 -31.22 -34.64 1.62
CA VAL A 7 -30.18 -33.64 1.33
C VAL A 7 -30.18 -33.20 -0.14
N THR A 8 -30.47 -34.09 -1.09
CA THR A 8 -30.46 -33.75 -2.52
C THR A 8 -31.59 -32.78 -2.88
N GLY A 9 -32.74 -32.90 -2.21
CA GLY A 9 -33.84 -31.94 -2.32
C GLY A 9 -33.46 -30.54 -1.84
N VAL A 10 -32.73 -30.44 -0.72
CA VAL A 10 -32.25 -29.16 -0.19
C VAL A 10 -31.27 -28.50 -1.17
N VAL A 11 -30.31 -29.26 -1.69
CA VAL A 11 -29.35 -28.75 -2.69
C VAL A 11 -30.08 -28.28 -3.95
N GLY A 12 -31.01 -29.08 -4.47
CA GLY A 12 -31.81 -28.71 -5.64
C GLY A 12 -32.62 -27.43 -5.43
N ALA A 13 -33.26 -27.28 -4.26
CA ALA A 13 -34.00 -26.07 -3.91
C ALA A 13 -33.09 -24.83 -3.80
N MET A 14 -31.91 -24.97 -3.19
CA MET A 14 -30.93 -23.87 -3.10
C MET A 14 -30.44 -23.45 -4.49
N THR A 15 -30.08 -24.40 -5.36
CA THR A 15 -29.66 -24.10 -6.73
C THR A 15 -30.79 -23.42 -7.52
N ALA A 16 -32.02 -23.95 -7.43
CA ALA A 16 -33.18 -23.35 -8.09
C ALA A 16 -33.43 -21.91 -7.59
N SER A 17 -33.29 -21.65 -6.29
CA SER A 17 -33.47 -20.30 -5.73
C SER A 17 -32.48 -19.28 -6.31
N LEU A 18 -31.23 -19.67 -6.55
CA LEU A 18 -30.22 -18.82 -7.17
C LEU A 18 -30.53 -18.53 -8.64
N ILE A 19 -31.00 -19.54 -9.38
CA ILE A 19 -31.43 -19.39 -10.78
C ILE A 19 -32.59 -18.40 -10.85
N VAL A 20 -33.62 -18.59 -10.02
CA VAL A 20 -34.77 -17.69 -9.97
C VAL A 20 -34.34 -16.28 -9.58
N ALA A 21 -33.50 -16.11 -8.56
CA ALA A 21 -33.00 -14.80 -8.15
C ALA A 21 -32.26 -14.08 -9.28
N TYR A 22 -31.46 -14.79 -10.08
CA TYR A 22 -30.78 -14.22 -11.24
C TYR A 22 -31.75 -13.66 -12.29
N PHE A 23 -32.82 -14.40 -12.60
CA PHE A 23 -33.82 -13.96 -13.58
C PHE A 23 -34.76 -12.88 -13.05
N VAL A 24 -35.04 -12.87 -11.74
CA VAL A 24 -35.93 -11.88 -11.11
C VAL A 24 -35.20 -10.56 -10.81
N ALA A 25 -33.87 -10.58 -10.64
CA ALA A 25 -33.05 -9.40 -10.40
C ALA A 25 -32.94 -8.49 -11.65
N VAL A 26 -34.05 -7.84 -12.02
CA VAL A 26 -34.10 -6.86 -13.11
C VAL A 26 -33.80 -5.46 -12.54
N PRO A 27 -32.69 -4.80 -12.92
CA PRO A 27 -32.38 -3.48 -12.41
C PRO A 27 -33.44 -2.44 -12.85
N PRO A 28 -33.94 -1.60 -11.93
CA PRO A 28 -34.91 -0.56 -12.26
C PRO A 28 -34.41 0.39 -13.34
N ARG A 29 -35.28 0.85 -14.24
CA ARG A 29 -34.92 1.71 -15.39
C ARG A 29 -34.15 2.99 -15.01
N HIS A 30 -34.33 3.48 -13.78
CA HIS A 30 -33.67 4.66 -13.22
C HIS A 30 -32.20 4.42 -12.82
N THR A 31 -31.76 3.16 -12.72
CA THR A 31 -30.36 2.77 -12.45
C THR A 31 -29.57 2.43 -13.72
N ARG A 32 -30.18 2.53 -14.91
CA ARG A 32 -29.43 2.53 -16.18
C ARG A 32 -28.62 3.82 -16.24
N VAL A 33 -27.41 3.77 -15.72
CA VAL A 33 -26.36 4.74 -16.05
C VAL A 33 -26.24 4.72 -17.57
N VAL A 34 -26.66 5.80 -18.21
CA VAL A 34 -26.42 6.04 -19.63
C VAL A 34 -24.90 6.06 -19.78
N GLN A 35 -24.32 4.96 -20.29
CA GLN A 35 -22.96 4.96 -20.78
C GLN A 35 -22.92 5.94 -21.95
N ARG A 36 -22.55 7.19 -21.67
CA ARG A 36 -22.17 8.14 -22.72
C ARG A 36 -20.97 7.53 -23.43
N THR A 37 -21.21 7.19 -24.70
CA THR A 37 -20.25 6.87 -25.76
C THR A 37 -18.79 7.24 -25.45
N GLY A 38 -17.93 6.22 -25.46
CA GLY A 38 -16.49 6.36 -25.37
C GLY A 38 -15.85 5.25 -24.53
N GLN A 39 -15.66 4.07 -25.14
CA GLN A 39 -14.78 2.97 -24.69
C GLN A 39 -14.35 3.01 -23.21
N ALA A 40 -15.29 2.81 -22.28
CA ALA A 40 -14.93 2.38 -20.94
C ALA A 40 -14.59 0.89 -21.05
N VAL A 41 -13.36 0.59 -21.51
CA VAL A 41 -12.78 -0.73 -21.29
C VAL A 41 -12.86 -0.95 -19.78
N LEU A 42 -13.66 -1.93 -19.36
CA LEU A 42 -13.63 -2.47 -18.00
C LEU A 42 -12.23 -3.07 -17.77
N GLN A 43 -11.23 -2.20 -17.60
CA GLN A 43 -9.99 -2.52 -16.92
C GLN A 43 -10.30 -2.55 -15.42
N THR A 44 -11.29 -3.36 -15.02
CA THR A 44 -11.34 -3.87 -13.65
C THR A 44 -10.03 -4.62 -13.50
N GLY A 45 -9.14 -4.10 -12.66
CA GLY A 45 -7.80 -4.67 -12.54
C GLY A 45 -7.94 -6.11 -12.08
N PHE A 46 -7.35 -7.00 -12.86
CA PHE A 46 -7.17 -8.42 -12.51
C PHE A 46 -6.61 -8.58 -11.08
N ASP A 47 -5.83 -7.58 -10.63
CA ASP A 47 -5.28 -7.49 -9.28
C ASP A 47 -6.35 -7.36 -8.18
N GLU A 48 -7.39 -6.53 -8.35
CA GLU A 48 -8.47 -6.43 -7.37
C GLU A 48 -9.26 -7.74 -7.27
N GLY A 49 -9.44 -8.44 -8.40
CA GLY A 49 -10.06 -9.77 -8.43
C GLY A 49 -9.25 -10.81 -7.66
N ILE A 50 -7.93 -10.88 -7.92
CA ILE A 50 -7.02 -11.77 -7.16
C ILE A 50 -7.03 -11.43 -5.68
N GLN A 51 -6.97 -10.13 -5.34
CA GLN A 51 -6.97 -9.68 -3.96
C GLN A 51 -8.25 -10.12 -3.22
N ALA A 52 -9.41 -10.01 -3.86
CA ALA A 52 -10.67 -10.49 -3.32
C ALA A 52 -10.67 -12.02 -3.18
N ILE A 53 -10.19 -12.77 -4.17
CA ILE A 53 -10.10 -14.23 -4.11
C ILE A 53 -9.25 -14.67 -2.91
N ILE A 54 -8.06 -14.08 -2.72
CA ILE A 54 -7.18 -14.41 -1.59
C ILE A 54 -7.88 -14.13 -0.25
N PHE A 55 -8.55 -12.99 -0.14
CA PHE A 55 -9.33 -12.63 1.05
C PHE A 55 -10.42 -13.67 1.36
N PHE A 56 -11.24 -14.02 0.36
CA PHE A 56 -12.34 -14.98 0.52
C PHE A 56 -11.84 -16.40 0.81
N ILE A 57 -10.72 -16.85 0.20
CA ILE A 57 -10.12 -18.15 0.51
C ILE A 57 -9.68 -18.19 1.97
N GLY A 58 -8.93 -17.19 2.44
CA GLY A 58 -8.52 -17.09 3.84
C GLY A 58 -9.74 -17.09 4.78
N GLN A 59 -10.79 -16.36 4.41
CA GLN A 59 -12.04 -16.28 5.17
C GLN A 59 -12.73 -17.64 5.31
N VAL A 60 -12.87 -18.39 4.21
CA VAL A 60 -13.50 -19.71 4.21
C VAL A 60 -12.72 -20.67 5.09
N ILE A 61 -11.38 -20.66 5.01
CA ILE A 61 -10.52 -21.52 5.82
C ILE A 61 -10.67 -21.17 7.31
N ILE A 62 -10.52 -19.89 7.68
CA ILE A 62 -10.65 -19.44 9.08
C ILE A 62 -12.00 -19.86 9.67
N ASN A 63 -13.08 -19.67 8.91
CA ASN A 63 -14.43 -19.88 9.42
C ASN A 63 -14.85 -21.35 9.50
N ASN A 64 -14.26 -22.26 8.72
CA ASN A 64 -14.78 -23.62 8.56
C ASN A 64 -13.81 -24.74 8.90
N LEU A 65 -12.50 -24.48 8.84
CA LEU A 65 -11.53 -25.55 8.93
C LEU A 65 -11.33 -26.07 10.36
N ASP A 66 -11.70 -25.27 11.35
CA ASP A 66 -11.74 -25.64 12.76
C ASP A 66 -12.62 -26.86 13.02
N ILE A 67 -13.83 -26.91 12.46
CA ILE A 67 -14.73 -28.06 12.55
C ILE A 67 -14.09 -29.31 11.93
N LEU A 68 -13.38 -29.17 10.81
CA LEU A 68 -12.71 -30.29 10.15
C LEU A 68 -11.59 -30.88 11.02
N LEU A 69 -10.78 -30.01 11.64
CA LEU A 69 -9.72 -30.43 12.55
C LEU A 69 -10.29 -31.05 13.82
N VAL A 70 -11.36 -30.49 14.39
CA VAL A 70 -12.01 -31.07 15.58
C VAL A 70 -12.58 -32.46 15.27
N LYS A 71 -13.21 -32.64 14.11
CA LYS A 71 -13.69 -33.97 13.68
C LYS A 71 -12.57 -34.98 13.49
N HIS A 72 -11.37 -34.53 13.12
CA HIS A 72 -10.21 -35.40 12.93
C HIS A 72 -9.58 -35.84 14.26
N PHE A 73 -9.45 -34.92 15.22
CA PHE A 73 -8.72 -35.17 16.47
C PHE A 73 -9.59 -35.66 17.64
N PHE A 74 -10.88 -35.34 17.66
CA PHE A 74 -11.78 -35.65 18.77
C PHE A 74 -12.82 -36.72 18.41
N ASN A 75 -13.41 -37.34 19.44
CA ASN A 75 -14.47 -38.32 19.24
C ASN A 75 -15.76 -37.68 18.68
N ALA A 76 -16.65 -38.50 18.13
CA ALA A 76 -17.87 -38.03 17.47
C ALA A 76 -18.77 -37.17 18.36
N THR A 77 -18.86 -37.48 19.66
CA THR A 77 -19.67 -36.74 20.64
C THR A 77 -19.11 -35.34 20.91
N GLN A 78 -17.79 -35.22 21.08
CA GLN A 78 -17.09 -33.94 21.25
C GLN A 78 -17.16 -33.10 19.98
N ALA A 79 -16.95 -33.72 18.82
CA ALA A 79 -17.06 -33.04 17.53
C ALA A 79 -18.50 -32.54 17.27
N GLY A 80 -19.52 -33.33 17.62
CA GLY A 80 -20.92 -32.90 17.55
C GLY A 80 -21.24 -31.74 18.48
N THR A 81 -20.71 -31.76 19.71
CA THR A 81 -20.86 -30.66 20.68
C THR A 81 -20.21 -29.38 20.17
N TYR A 82 -18.98 -29.48 19.65
CA TYR A 82 -18.26 -28.35 19.05
C TYR A 82 -18.99 -27.81 17.82
N ALA A 83 -19.52 -28.67 16.94
CA ALA A 83 -20.27 -28.25 15.77
C ALA A 83 -21.51 -27.44 16.15
N ALA A 84 -22.22 -27.81 17.23
CA ALA A 84 -23.34 -27.04 17.74
C ALA A 84 -22.90 -25.66 18.29
N VAL A 85 -21.81 -25.62 19.06
CA VAL A 85 -21.22 -24.36 19.56
C VAL A 85 -20.81 -23.45 18.40
N ALA A 86 -20.10 -24.00 17.41
CA ALA A 86 -19.65 -23.27 16.23
C ALA A 86 -20.82 -22.74 15.39
N LEU A 87 -21.90 -23.53 15.24
CA LEU A 87 -23.10 -23.12 14.51
C LEU A 87 -23.69 -21.84 15.12
N VAL A 88 -23.87 -21.82 16.45
CA VAL A 88 -24.42 -20.66 17.16
C VAL A 88 -23.45 -19.49 17.13
N GLY A 89 -22.17 -19.73 17.38
CA GLY A 89 -21.15 -18.69 17.38
C GLY A 89 -20.99 -17.98 16.04
N ARG A 90 -21.13 -18.71 14.92
CA ARG A 90 -21.08 -18.14 13.56
C ARG A 90 -22.20 -17.15 13.26
N LEU A 91 -23.30 -17.14 14.02
CA LEU A 91 -24.37 -16.14 13.84
C LEU A 91 -23.85 -14.71 14.04
N VAL A 92 -22.92 -14.51 14.96
CA VAL A 92 -22.28 -13.20 15.19
C VAL A 92 -21.58 -12.72 13.92
N TYR A 93 -20.86 -13.62 13.25
CA TYR A 93 -20.17 -13.33 11.99
C TYR A 93 -21.16 -13.02 10.86
N ILE A 94 -22.19 -13.85 10.73
CA ILE A 94 -23.20 -13.72 9.66
C ILE A 94 -23.92 -12.37 9.77
N LEU A 95 -24.30 -11.95 10.98
CA LEU A 95 -24.92 -10.64 11.20
C LEU A 95 -23.95 -9.49 10.99
N SER A 96 -22.71 -9.64 11.45
CA SER A 96 -21.66 -8.65 11.21
C SER A 96 -21.37 -8.47 9.72
N TRP A 97 -21.50 -9.54 8.92
CA TRP A 97 -21.29 -9.51 7.47
C TRP A 97 -22.28 -8.58 6.75
N SER A 98 -23.51 -8.42 7.24
CA SER A 98 -24.46 -7.44 6.70
C SER A 98 -23.95 -6.00 6.86
N VAL A 99 -23.31 -5.69 7.99
CA VAL A 99 -22.69 -4.38 8.24
C VAL A 99 -21.46 -4.20 7.36
N ILE A 100 -20.59 -5.22 7.29
CA ILE A 100 -19.34 -5.20 6.52
C ILE A 100 -19.63 -5.02 5.01
N SER A 101 -20.58 -5.78 4.47
CA SER A 101 -20.95 -5.73 3.05
C SER A 101 -21.61 -4.39 2.67
N SER A 102 -22.36 -3.77 3.58
CA SER A 102 -22.94 -2.44 3.39
C SER A 102 -21.92 -1.32 3.53
N MET A 103 -20.95 -1.47 4.44
CA MET A 103 -19.88 -0.50 4.66
C MET A 103 -18.97 -0.40 3.42
N PHE A 104 -18.63 -1.52 2.78
CA PHE A 104 -17.68 -1.55 1.65
C PHE A 104 -18.02 -0.56 0.50
N PRO A 105 -19.24 -0.54 -0.08
CA PRO A 105 -19.56 0.43 -1.13
C PRO A 105 -19.63 1.87 -0.61
N LEU A 106 -20.07 2.09 0.64
CA LEU A 106 -20.14 3.43 1.24
C LEU A 106 -18.73 4.01 1.45
N SER A 107 -17.82 3.23 2.00
CA SER A 107 -16.42 3.64 2.20
C SER A 107 -15.68 3.84 0.88
N ALA A 108 -16.02 3.07 -0.17
CA ALA A 108 -15.49 3.28 -1.52
C ALA A 108 -15.99 4.59 -2.18
N GLN A 109 -17.20 5.05 -1.86
CA GLN A 109 -17.82 6.23 -2.48
C GLN A 109 -17.39 7.58 -1.89
N VAL A 110 -17.07 7.65 -0.58
CA VAL A 110 -16.74 8.92 0.09
C VAL A 110 -15.44 9.53 -0.47
N ARG A 111 -15.52 10.62 -1.26
CA ARG A 111 -14.36 11.33 -1.79
C ARG A 111 -13.96 12.48 -0.86
N SER A 112 -12.66 12.60 -0.59
CA SER A 112 -11.93 13.78 -0.05
C SER A 112 -12.24 14.34 1.35
N ASP A 113 -13.31 13.98 2.06
CA ASP A 113 -13.52 14.45 3.44
C ASP A 113 -13.05 13.44 4.51
N GLU A 114 -12.09 13.86 5.34
CA GLU A 114 -11.50 13.06 6.41
C GLU A 114 -12.46 12.81 7.58
N THR A 115 -13.43 13.70 7.79
CA THR A 115 -14.45 13.58 8.85
C THR A 115 -15.46 12.49 8.51
N SER A 116 -16.00 12.54 7.29
CA SER A 116 -16.87 11.51 6.73
C SER A 116 -16.18 10.13 6.68
N ARG A 117 -14.87 10.11 6.41
CA ARG A 117 -14.04 8.90 6.41
C ARG A 117 -14.04 8.19 7.77
N LYS A 118 -13.75 8.92 8.85
CA LYS A 118 -13.70 8.35 10.21
C LYS A 118 -15.10 7.95 10.69
N SER A 119 -16.13 8.68 10.27
CA SER A 119 -17.52 8.40 10.61
C SER A 119 -18.01 7.04 10.08
N VAL A 120 -17.73 6.69 8.81
CA VAL A 120 -18.17 5.41 8.23
C VAL A 120 -17.53 4.22 8.95
N LEU A 121 -16.22 4.27 9.18
CA LEU A 121 -15.51 3.20 9.90
C LEU A 121 -15.96 3.11 11.35
N GLY A 122 -16.07 4.25 12.04
CA GLY A 122 -16.52 4.29 13.44
C GLY A 122 -17.92 3.72 13.62
N THR A 123 -18.85 4.04 12.70
CA THR A 123 -20.21 3.50 12.71
C THR A 123 -20.21 1.98 12.50
N ALA A 124 -19.44 1.48 11.54
CA ALA A 124 -19.33 0.03 11.30
C ALA A 124 -18.75 -0.71 12.52
N LEU A 125 -17.68 -0.17 13.13
CA LEU A 125 -17.09 -0.74 14.34
C LEU A 125 -18.07 -0.71 15.51
N ALA A 126 -18.80 0.38 15.71
CA ALA A 126 -19.80 0.49 16.78
C ALA A 126 -20.94 -0.51 16.61
N LEU A 127 -21.46 -0.68 15.39
CA LEU A 127 -22.51 -1.65 15.09
C LEU A 127 -22.03 -3.08 15.30
N VAL A 128 -20.86 -3.46 14.78
CA VAL A 128 -20.30 -4.81 14.97
C VAL A 128 -19.97 -5.08 16.44
N SER A 129 -19.46 -4.09 17.17
CA SER A 129 -19.24 -4.20 18.61
C SER A 129 -20.56 -4.37 19.38
N SER A 130 -21.62 -3.69 18.95
CA SER A 130 -22.95 -3.82 19.55
C SER A 130 -23.52 -5.23 19.31
N ILE A 131 -23.40 -5.76 18.09
CA ILE A 131 -23.78 -7.15 17.77
C ILE A 131 -22.98 -8.12 18.67
N ALA A 132 -21.67 -7.93 18.78
CA ALA A 132 -20.83 -8.75 19.64
C ALA A 132 -21.30 -8.74 21.11
N VAL A 133 -21.51 -7.56 21.69
CA VAL A 133 -21.97 -7.42 23.08
C VAL A 133 -23.32 -8.10 23.30
N VAL A 134 -24.29 -7.88 22.40
CA VAL A 134 -25.62 -8.50 22.50
C VAL A 134 -25.54 -10.02 22.43
N PHE A 135 -24.74 -10.57 21.51
CA PHE A 135 -24.60 -12.03 21.38
C PHE A 135 -23.80 -12.65 22.53
N THR A 136 -22.75 -11.98 23.01
CA THR A 136 -22.00 -12.45 24.19
C THR A 136 -22.88 -12.46 25.43
N LEU A 137 -23.64 -11.39 25.68
CA LEU A 137 -24.60 -11.34 26.79
C LEU A 137 -25.74 -12.36 26.62
N GLY A 138 -26.27 -12.51 25.41
CA GLY A 138 -27.29 -13.50 25.10
C GLY A 138 -26.82 -14.93 25.35
N ALA A 139 -25.60 -15.27 24.91
CA ALA A 139 -24.98 -16.57 25.16
C ALA A 139 -24.71 -16.83 26.65
N TRP A 140 -24.35 -15.79 27.39
CA TRP A 140 -24.09 -15.87 28.83
C TRP A 140 -25.37 -16.00 29.68
N LEU A 141 -26.43 -15.27 29.32
CA LEU A 141 -27.71 -15.26 30.03
C LEU A 141 -28.67 -16.38 29.59
N ALA A 142 -28.38 -17.08 28.49
CA ALA A 142 -29.24 -18.11 27.93
C ALA A 142 -29.49 -19.27 28.92
N PRO A 143 -30.76 -19.64 29.18
CA PRO A 143 -31.07 -20.79 30.02
C PRO A 143 -30.70 -22.09 29.30
N THR A 144 -30.33 -23.13 30.06
CA THR A 144 -29.94 -24.45 29.52
C THR A 144 -31.01 -25.07 28.62
N ASN A 145 -32.29 -24.82 28.92
CA ASN A 145 -33.43 -25.35 28.18
C ASN A 145 -33.53 -24.76 26.75
N LEU A 146 -33.03 -23.54 26.53
CA LEU A 146 -33.02 -22.93 25.20
C LEU A 146 -32.26 -23.81 24.20
N TRP A 147 -31.14 -24.40 24.62
CA TRP A 147 -30.30 -25.21 23.75
C TRP A 147 -30.94 -26.55 23.41
N GLN A 148 -31.67 -27.16 24.33
CA GLN A 148 -32.44 -28.38 24.05
C GLN A 148 -33.59 -28.14 23.08
N VAL A 149 -34.21 -26.96 23.12
CA VAL A 149 -35.25 -26.57 22.15
C VAL A 149 -34.64 -26.31 20.77
N LEU A 150 -33.51 -25.60 20.71
CA LEU A 150 -32.87 -25.22 19.44
C LEU A 150 -32.16 -26.39 18.75
N LEU A 151 -31.52 -27.28 19.52
CA LEU A 151 -30.65 -28.34 18.99
C LEU A 151 -31.26 -29.75 19.12
N GLY A 152 -32.33 -29.89 19.90
CA GLY A 152 -33.02 -31.14 20.17
C GLY A 152 -32.67 -31.78 21.51
N SER A 153 -33.54 -32.68 21.97
CA SER A 153 -33.43 -33.36 23.27
C SER A 153 -32.26 -34.34 23.37
N GLY A 154 -31.67 -34.74 22.24
CA GLY A 154 -30.49 -35.62 22.19
C GLY A 154 -29.17 -34.91 22.52
N PHE A 155 -29.16 -33.57 22.61
CA PHE A 155 -27.98 -32.85 23.08
C PHE A 155 -27.90 -32.92 24.60
N PRO A 156 -26.75 -33.34 25.16
CA PRO A 156 -26.61 -33.48 26.60
C PRO A 156 -26.92 -32.14 27.28
N ALA A 157 -27.70 -32.19 28.36
CA ALA A 157 -27.92 -31.08 29.28
C ALA A 157 -26.62 -30.82 30.05
N VAL A 158 -25.57 -30.40 29.35
CA VAL A 158 -24.29 -30.11 29.96
C VAL A 158 -24.54 -28.92 30.88
N GLY A 159 -24.23 -29.08 32.18
CA GLY A 159 -24.50 -28.08 33.20
C GLY A 159 -24.01 -26.68 32.79
N ARG A 160 -24.57 -25.65 33.42
CA ARG A 160 -24.35 -24.22 33.11
C ARG A 160 -22.89 -23.81 32.82
N GLY A 161 -21.88 -24.54 33.29
CA GLY A 161 -20.46 -24.24 33.09
C GLY A 161 -19.90 -24.55 31.69
N PHE A 162 -19.85 -25.81 31.26
CA PHE A 162 -18.99 -26.21 30.14
C PHE A 162 -19.51 -25.76 28.76
N TYR A 163 -20.79 -25.98 28.48
CA TYR A 163 -21.38 -25.59 27.18
C TYR A 163 -21.51 -24.07 27.04
N SER A 164 -21.90 -23.38 28.13
CA SER A 164 -21.98 -21.91 28.15
C SER A 164 -20.59 -21.28 28.01
N SER A 165 -19.56 -21.82 28.70
CA SER A 165 -18.20 -21.31 28.59
C SER A 165 -17.63 -21.45 27.18
N LEU A 166 -17.74 -22.64 26.57
CA LEU A 166 -17.28 -22.86 25.18
C LEU A 166 -18.03 -21.96 24.19
N LEU A 167 -19.34 -21.80 24.36
CA LEU A 167 -20.15 -20.93 23.51
C LEU A 167 -19.74 -19.47 23.63
N VAL A 168 -19.63 -18.95 24.85
CA VAL A 168 -19.20 -17.57 25.10
C VAL A 168 -17.81 -17.33 24.51
N LEU A 169 -16.87 -18.27 24.71
CA LEU A 169 -15.53 -18.19 24.15
C LEU A 169 -15.56 -18.15 22.61
N TYR A 170 -16.35 -19.02 21.96
CA TYR A 170 -16.47 -19.03 20.50
C TYR A 170 -17.12 -17.75 19.96
N VAL A 171 -18.16 -17.24 20.65
CA VAL A 171 -18.81 -15.97 20.32
C VAL A 171 -17.82 -14.81 20.38
N ILE A 172 -16.99 -14.74 21.43
CA ILE A 172 -15.95 -13.72 21.58
C ILE A 172 -14.92 -13.86 20.46
N THR A 173 -14.42 -15.07 20.18
CA THR A 173 -13.48 -15.33 19.06
C THR A 173 -14.04 -14.81 17.74
N THR A 174 -15.30 -15.10 17.47
CA THR A 174 -15.98 -14.69 16.24
C THR A 174 -16.22 -13.17 16.19
N ALA A 175 -16.51 -12.54 17.32
CA ALA A 175 -16.64 -11.09 17.44
C ALA A 175 -15.31 -10.37 17.15
N VAL A 176 -14.21 -10.83 17.76
CA VAL A 176 -12.86 -10.30 17.52
C VAL A 176 -12.50 -10.41 16.05
N TYR A 177 -12.74 -11.56 15.44
CA TYR A 177 -12.52 -11.75 14.02
C TYR A 177 -13.39 -10.80 13.16
N SER A 178 -14.66 -10.62 13.51
CA SER A 178 -15.57 -9.71 12.79
C SER A 178 -15.05 -8.27 12.79
N LEU A 179 -14.50 -7.80 13.91
CA LEU A 179 -13.85 -6.49 14.00
C LEU A 179 -12.61 -6.40 13.10
N ALA A 180 -11.78 -7.45 13.06
CA ALA A 180 -10.63 -7.49 12.16
C ALA A 180 -11.08 -7.43 10.69
N VAL A 181 -12.16 -8.14 10.34
CA VAL A 181 -12.73 -8.12 8.99
C VAL A 181 -13.27 -6.73 8.64
N VAL A 182 -13.93 -6.00 9.55
CA VAL A 182 -14.34 -4.60 9.30
C VAL A 182 -13.14 -3.75 8.89
N LEU A 183 -12.05 -3.79 9.66
CA LEU A 183 -10.84 -3.02 9.35
C LEU A 183 -10.22 -3.44 8.01
N MET A 184 -10.11 -4.75 7.75
CA MET A 184 -9.56 -5.26 6.50
C MET A 184 -10.39 -4.84 5.29
N THR A 185 -11.71 -5.04 5.34
CA THR A 185 -12.64 -4.68 4.27
C THR A 185 -12.64 -3.17 4.04
N TYR A 186 -12.49 -2.38 5.10
CA TYR A 186 -12.34 -0.94 5.00
C TYR A 186 -11.03 -0.56 4.28
N GLU A 187 -9.89 -1.15 4.64
CA GLU A 187 -8.62 -0.91 3.94
C GLU A 187 -8.70 -1.28 2.45
N ILE A 188 -9.34 -2.42 2.13
CA ILE A 188 -9.55 -2.89 0.76
C ILE A 188 -10.41 -1.88 -0.02
N SER A 189 -11.54 -1.43 0.56
CA SER A 189 -12.45 -0.48 -0.08
C SER A 189 -11.78 0.87 -0.40
N ARG A 190 -10.80 1.28 0.42
CA ARG A 190 -10.09 2.54 0.29
C ARG A 190 -8.77 2.41 -0.47
N LYS A 191 -8.38 1.19 -0.87
CA LYS A 191 -7.08 0.88 -1.49
C LYS A 191 -5.89 1.38 -0.67
N ILE A 192 -6.03 1.44 0.66
CA ILE A 192 -4.97 1.93 1.58
C ILE A 192 -3.84 0.91 1.69
N GLY A 193 -4.17 -0.38 1.66
CA GLY A 193 -3.23 -1.49 1.76
C GLY A 193 -3.76 -2.77 1.12
N ASN A 194 -2.85 -3.70 0.82
CA ASN A 194 -3.20 -5.07 0.47
C ASN A 194 -3.09 -5.94 1.73
N VAL A 195 -4.11 -5.91 2.58
CA VAL A 195 -4.21 -6.72 3.81
C VAL A 195 -4.80 -8.11 3.57
N SER A 196 -5.26 -8.39 2.34
CA SER A 196 -5.95 -9.63 2.00
C SER A 196 -5.10 -10.89 2.20
N TRP A 197 -3.78 -10.81 1.98
CA TRP A 197 -2.87 -11.93 2.21
C TRP A 197 -2.71 -12.27 3.70
N LEU A 198 -2.93 -11.30 4.59
CA LEU A 198 -2.79 -11.51 6.03
C LEU A 198 -3.81 -12.54 6.51
N GLN A 199 -5.02 -12.51 5.97
CA GLN A 199 -6.06 -13.48 6.28
C GLN A 199 -5.67 -14.90 5.85
N LEU A 200 -5.02 -15.06 4.70
CA LEU A 200 -4.51 -16.36 4.25
C LEU A 200 -3.35 -16.87 5.12
N VAL A 201 -2.46 -15.98 5.56
CA VAL A 201 -1.38 -16.35 6.48
C VAL A 201 -1.94 -16.79 7.83
N PHE A 202 -2.87 -16.03 8.40
CA PHE A 202 -3.52 -16.39 9.66
C PHE A 202 -4.38 -17.65 9.52
N SER A 203 -4.98 -17.91 8.35
CA SER A 203 -5.68 -19.16 8.13
C SER A 203 -4.73 -20.36 8.22
N GLY A 204 -3.53 -20.28 7.65
CA GLY A 204 -2.49 -21.30 7.82
C GLY A 204 -1.98 -21.41 9.26
N ALA A 205 -1.80 -20.27 9.94
CA ALA A 205 -1.37 -20.25 11.34
C ALA A 205 -2.37 -20.92 12.28
N ILE A 206 -3.68 -20.82 12.02
CA ILE A 206 -4.71 -21.53 12.79
C ILE A 206 -4.57 -23.04 12.64
N ILE A 207 -4.31 -23.52 11.42
CA ILE A 207 -4.11 -24.95 11.15
C ILE A 207 -2.95 -25.47 11.99
N VAL A 208 -1.81 -24.80 11.87
CA VAL A 208 -0.59 -25.17 12.60
C VAL A 208 -0.80 -25.06 14.10
N GLY A 209 -1.45 -23.98 14.56
CA GLY A 209 -1.75 -23.74 15.96
C GLY A 209 -2.61 -24.85 16.57
N ILE A 210 -3.71 -25.22 15.91
CA ILE A 210 -4.59 -26.30 16.38
C ILE A 210 -3.86 -27.65 16.30
N TYR A 211 -3.07 -27.89 15.25
CA TYR A 211 -2.28 -29.12 15.15
C TYR A 211 -1.32 -29.31 16.34
N ILE A 212 -0.70 -28.23 16.82
CA ILE A 212 0.19 -28.26 17.99
C ILE A 212 -0.61 -28.28 19.31
N PHE A 213 -1.76 -27.60 19.37
CA PHE A 213 -2.52 -27.35 20.60
C PHE A 213 -4.00 -27.78 20.45
N HIS A 214 -4.29 -29.06 20.69
CA HIS A 214 -5.65 -29.63 20.60
C HIS A 214 -5.98 -30.63 21.73
N GLY A 215 -5.40 -30.47 22.92
CA GLY A 215 -5.66 -31.37 24.06
C GLY A 215 -7.10 -31.36 24.56
N ASN A 216 -7.86 -30.28 24.34
CA ASN A 216 -9.30 -30.19 24.62
C ASN A 216 -9.99 -29.15 23.71
N LEU A 217 -11.33 -29.14 23.69
CA LEU A 217 -12.11 -28.22 22.83
C LEU A 217 -11.89 -26.74 23.18
N GLU A 218 -11.70 -26.43 24.46
CA GLU A 218 -11.44 -25.05 24.91
C GLU A 218 -10.12 -24.55 24.34
N GLN A 219 -9.07 -25.38 24.38
CA GLN A 219 -7.76 -25.06 23.83
C GLN A 219 -7.83 -24.74 22.33
N VAL A 220 -8.63 -25.49 21.56
CA VAL A 220 -8.83 -25.21 20.13
C VAL A 220 -9.39 -23.80 19.91
N ILE A 221 -10.41 -23.40 20.68
CA ILE A 221 -11.03 -22.08 20.57
C ILE A 221 -10.09 -20.98 21.09
N VAL A 222 -9.33 -21.24 22.17
CA VAL A 222 -8.35 -20.27 22.69
C VAL A 222 -7.24 -20.00 21.68
N VAL A 223 -6.74 -21.03 20.98
CA VAL A 223 -5.76 -20.86 19.90
C VAL A 223 -6.32 -19.93 18.82
N GLN A 224 -7.56 -20.17 18.40
CA GLN A 224 -8.24 -19.29 17.44
C GLN A 224 -8.38 -17.87 17.99
N LEU A 225 -8.83 -17.70 19.24
CA LEU A 225 -8.99 -16.39 19.88
C LEU A 225 -7.69 -15.59 19.86
N VAL A 226 -6.59 -16.20 20.31
CA VAL A 226 -5.27 -15.57 20.33
C VAL A 226 -4.86 -15.15 18.93
N LEU A 227 -5.02 -16.02 17.93
CA LEU A 227 -4.69 -15.70 16.55
C LEU A 227 -5.58 -14.58 15.97
N MET A 228 -6.88 -14.56 16.30
CA MET A 228 -7.78 -13.49 15.89
C MET A 228 -7.45 -12.16 16.56
N MET A 229 -7.04 -12.18 17.84
CA MET A 229 -6.56 -10.98 18.54
C MET A 229 -5.29 -10.43 17.91
N VAL A 230 -4.32 -11.31 17.58
CA VAL A 230 -3.09 -10.89 16.91
C VAL A 230 -3.40 -10.35 15.50
N LEU A 231 -4.31 -10.98 14.75
CA LEU A 231 -4.78 -10.48 13.46
C LEU A 231 -5.42 -9.09 13.59
N LEU A 232 -6.33 -8.91 14.54
CA LEU A 232 -6.99 -7.63 14.82
C LEU A 232 -5.96 -6.55 15.13
N LEU A 233 -5.00 -6.83 16.02
CA LEU A 233 -3.93 -5.90 16.36
C LEU A 233 -3.06 -5.57 15.15
N ALA A 234 -2.68 -6.57 14.35
CA ALA A 234 -1.87 -6.39 13.15
C ALA A 234 -2.54 -5.47 12.13
N VAL A 235 -3.85 -5.65 11.91
CA VAL A 235 -4.65 -4.80 11.01
C VAL A 235 -4.98 -3.43 11.64
N ALA A 236 -4.95 -3.29 12.96
CA ALA A 236 -5.16 -2.00 13.62
C ALA A 236 -3.93 -1.08 13.60
N ILE A 237 -2.71 -1.61 13.40
CA ILE A 237 -1.45 -0.83 13.40
C ILE A 237 -1.47 0.36 12.43
N PRO A 238 -1.95 0.24 11.17
CA PRO A 238 -2.02 1.38 10.25
C PRO A 238 -2.92 2.52 10.74
N PHE A 239 -3.93 2.21 11.55
CA PHE A 239 -4.89 3.17 12.10
C PHE A 239 -4.41 3.84 13.39
N SER A 240 -3.58 3.14 14.19
CA SER A 240 -3.02 3.67 15.44
C SER A 240 -1.77 4.51 15.24
N ARG A 241 -1.07 4.36 14.11
CA ARG A 241 -0.04 5.30 13.72
C ARG A 241 -0.70 6.66 13.58
N PRO A 242 -0.28 7.69 14.34
CA PRO A 242 -0.73 9.04 14.06
C PRO A 242 -0.38 9.29 12.61
N SER A 243 -1.40 9.32 11.74
CA SER A 243 -1.27 9.84 10.38
C SER A 243 -0.43 11.08 10.55
N PRO A 244 0.80 11.15 9.98
CA PRO A 244 1.69 12.26 10.22
C PRO A 244 0.82 13.46 9.94
N SER A 245 0.48 14.15 11.03
CA SER A 245 -0.60 15.11 11.03
C SER A 245 -0.28 15.95 9.83
N SER A 246 -1.21 15.98 8.89
CA SER A 246 -1.43 17.21 8.18
C SER A 246 -1.60 18.25 9.30
N ARG A 247 -0.47 18.81 9.73
CA ARG A 247 -0.35 20.25 9.81
C ARG A 247 -0.60 20.73 8.38
N THR A 248 -1.84 20.57 7.92
CA THR A 248 -2.59 21.70 7.43
C THR A 248 -2.39 22.74 8.52
N ARG A 249 -1.29 23.51 8.41
CA ARG A 249 -1.45 24.93 8.64
C ARG A 249 -2.56 25.27 7.66
N THR A 250 -3.78 25.34 8.16
CA THR A 250 -4.92 26.04 7.55
C THR A 250 -4.68 27.55 7.61
N GLY A 251 -3.42 27.97 7.45
CA GLY A 251 -3.09 29.25 6.86
C GLY A 251 -2.71 28.90 5.44
N SER A 252 -3.24 29.63 4.46
CA SER A 252 -2.62 29.74 3.15
C SER A 252 -1.10 29.83 3.33
N ALA A 253 -0.38 28.72 3.14
CA ALA A 253 1.05 28.83 2.95
C ALA A 253 1.17 29.57 1.63
N GLU A 254 1.51 30.86 1.70
CA GLU A 254 1.89 31.63 0.53
C GLU A 254 3.06 30.87 -0.10
N THR A 255 2.79 30.18 -1.19
CA THR A 255 3.82 29.53 -1.98
C THR A 255 4.48 30.61 -2.81
N GLY A 256 5.78 30.79 -2.65
CA GLY A 256 6.56 31.64 -3.56
C GLY A 256 6.98 30.93 -4.86
N LEU A 257 6.57 29.67 -5.04
CA LEU A 257 6.91 28.86 -6.21
C LEU A 257 6.33 29.48 -7.48
N LYS A 258 7.21 29.79 -8.43
CA LYS A 258 6.82 30.29 -9.76
C LYS A 258 7.19 29.30 -10.83
N ARG A 259 6.24 28.98 -11.71
CA ARG A 259 6.50 28.20 -12.91
C ARG A 259 7.05 29.11 -14.00
N ILE A 260 8.29 28.87 -14.43
CA ILE A 260 8.96 29.70 -15.43
C ILE A 260 8.53 29.25 -16.83
N ARG A 261 8.76 27.98 -17.15
CA ARG A 261 8.41 27.40 -18.46
C ARG A 261 8.16 25.90 -18.37
N LYS A 262 7.32 25.39 -19.27
CA LYS A 262 7.13 23.95 -19.44
C LYS A 262 8.37 23.37 -20.12
N ILE A 263 8.82 22.21 -19.65
CA ILE A 263 9.99 21.51 -20.19
C ILE A 263 9.60 20.10 -20.63
N ARG A 264 10.33 19.57 -21.60
CA ARG A 264 10.10 18.21 -22.11
C ARG A 264 10.72 17.17 -21.18
N GLU A 265 10.14 15.97 -21.13
CA GLU A 265 10.69 14.86 -20.33
C GLU A 265 12.14 14.55 -20.76
N GLU A 266 12.46 14.66 -22.05
CA GLU A 266 13.80 14.45 -22.60
C GLU A 266 14.86 15.39 -22.00
N GLU A 267 14.49 16.64 -21.72
CA GLU A 267 15.37 17.65 -21.09
C GLU A 267 15.66 17.25 -19.63
N VAL A 268 14.62 16.82 -18.90
CA VAL A 268 14.77 16.36 -17.51
C VAL A 268 15.66 15.12 -17.42
N ILE A 269 15.50 14.18 -18.36
CA ILE A 269 16.37 12.99 -18.45
C ILE A 269 17.83 13.40 -18.72
N ALA A 270 18.06 14.36 -19.60
CA ALA A 270 19.41 14.85 -19.90
C ALA A 270 20.08 15.48 -18.68
N GLU A 271 19.35 16.32 -17.94
CA GLU A 271 19.82 16.96 -16.71
C GLU A 271 20.07 15.92 -15.60
N PHE A 272 19.20 14.92 -15.48
CA PHE A 272 19.40 13.80 -14.55
C PHE A 272 20.71 13.06 -14.84
N LEU A 273 20.96 12.72 -16.10
CA LEU A 273 22.18 12.03 -16.51
C LEU A 273 23.42 12.89 -16.29
N ARG A 274 23.35 14.19 -16.59
CA ARG A 274 24.46 15.12 -16.34
C ARG A 274 24.89 15.10 -14.86
N GLY A 275 23.93 14.97 -13.94
CA GLY A 275 24.20 14.83 -12.50
C GLY A 275 24.83 13.49 -12.09
N GLU A 276 24.46 12.36 -12.71
CA GLU A 276 24.85 11.03 -12.23
C GLU A 276 25.95 10.31 -13.05
N PHE A 277 26.11 10.64 -14.32
CA PHE A 277 26.85 9.81 -15.29
C PHE A 277 28.32 9.58 -14.91
N HIS A 278 28.99 10.61 -14.40
CA HIS A 278 30.39 10.51 -13.97
C HIS A 278 30.56 10.05 -12.51
N GLN A 279 29.49 10.05 -11.71
CA GLN A 279 29.55 9.72 -10.28
C GLN A 279 29.43 8.22 -9.98
N HIS A 280 28.97 7.42 -10.95
CA HIS A 280 28.64 6.02 -10.72
C HIS A 280 29.46 5.05 -11.57
N HIS A 281 29.96 3.98 -10.93
CA HIS A 281 30.81 2.96 -11.54
C HIS A 281 30.09 2.14 -12.63
N GLU A 282 28.77 2.00 -12.54
CA GLU A 282 27.95 1.28 -13.53
C GLU A 282 27.98 1.92 -14.93
N PHE A 283 28.36 3.20 -15.03
CA PHE A 283 28.51 3.89 -16.30
C PHE A 283 29.92 3.79 -16.88
N LEU A 284 30.89 3.15 -16.21
CA LEU A 284 32.30 3.14 -16.64
C LEU A 284 32.49 2.68 -18.10
N SER A 285 31.85 1.59 -18.49
CA SER A 285 31.90 1.06 -19.86
C SER A 285 31.12 1.88 -20.89
N TYR A 286 30.32 2.85 -20.44
CA TYR A 286 29.46 3.69 -21.28
C TYR A 286 29.95 5.14 -21.37
N ARG A 287 30.88 5.56 -20.50
CA ARG A 287 31.38 6.95 -20.43
C ARG A 287 31.97 7.42 -21.74
N GLN A 288 32.92 6.66 -22.29
CA GLN A 288 33.57 6.97 -23.57
C GLN A 288 32.56 7.08 -24.73
N PRO A 289 31.75 6.04 -25.04
CA PRO A 289 30.86 6.09 -26.21
C PRO A 289 29.68 7.07 -26.09
N PHE A 290 29.25 7.42 -24.88
CA PHE A 290 28.09 8.30 -24.67
C PHE A 290 28.44 9.67 -24.04
N ALA A 291 29.72 10.02 -23.93
CA ALA A 291 30.15 11.30 -23.35
C ALA A 291 29.52 12.49 -24.06
N ALA A 292 29.54 12.49 -25.41
CA ALA A 292 28.96 13.57 -26.20
C ALA A 292 27.45 13.72 -25.98
N VAL A 293 26.73 12.59 -26.00
CA VAL A 293 25.27 12.51 -25.84
C VAL A 293 24.80 13.02 -24.46
N VAL A 294 25.62 12.86 -23.42
CA VAL A 294 25.32 13.34 -22.05
C VAL A 294 25.81 14.77 -21.83
N ALA A 295 26.99 15.13 -22.32
CA ALA A 295 27.58 16.45 -22.09
C ALA A 295 26.85 17.55 -22.88
N LYS A 296 26.56 17.30 -24.16
CA LYS A 296 25.91 18.25 -25.09
C LYS A 296 24.67 17.60 -25.72
N PRO A 297 23.56 17.48 -24.97
CA PRO A 297 22.37 16.77 -25.44
C PRO A 297 21.69 17.51 -26.60
N ASN A 298 21.48 16.84 -27.73
CA ASN A 298 20.57 17.33 -28.77
C ASN A 298 19.15 16.81 -28.49
N LEU A 299 18.25 17.68 -28.04
CA LEU A 299 16.88 17.31 -27.68
C LEU A 299 15.97 17.05 -28.89
N GLU A 300 16.38 17.49 -30.08
CA GLU A 300 15.64 17.27 -31.33
C GLU A 300 16.00 15.95 -32.01
N ASP A 301 17.10 15.30 -31.61
CA ASP A 301 17.49 13.98 -32.10
C ASP A 301 16.80 12.87 -31.28
N GLU A 302 15.80 12.22 -31.87
CA GLU A 302 15.08 11.10 -31.26
C GLU A 302 15.99 9.92 -30.87
N ARG A 303 17.06 9.65 -31.64
CA ARG A 303 17.98 8.55 -31.34
C ARG A 303 18.83 8.88 -30.11
N GLU A 304 19.33 10.11 -30.02
CA GLU A 304 20.04 10.56 -28.82
C GLU A 304 19.14 10.55 -27.57
N ASN A 305 17.88 10.96 -27.73
CA ASN A 305 16.88 10.90 -26.67
C ASN A 305 16.65 9.46 -26.19
N ASP A 306 16.54 8.50 -27.12
CA ASP A 306 16.40 7.08 -26.80
C ASP A 306 17.63 6.51 -26.10
N PHE A 307 18.84 6.89 -26.52
CA PHE A 307 20.07 6.51 -25.82
C PHE A 307 20.12 7.06 -24.40
N ARG A 308 19.74 8.32 -24.19
CA ARG A 308 19.64 8.90 -22.83
C ARG A 308 18.60 8.17 -21.99
N ARG A 309 17.42 7.90 -22.54
CA ARG A 309 16.37 7.15 -21.84
C ARG A 309 16.84 5.75 -21.46
N ALA A 310 17.54 5.06 -22.36
CA ALA A 310 18.16 3.76 -22.11
C ALA A 310 19.21 3.80 -20.98
N LEU A 311 20.12 4.78 -21.01
CA LEU A 311 21.13 4.98 -19.97
C LEU A 311 20.50 5.25 -18.60
N LEU A 312 19.48 6.12 -18.54
CA LEU A 312 18.74 6.37 -17.32
C LEU A 312 18.07 5.09 -16.81
N TYR A 313 17.41 4.34 -17.70
CA TYR A 313 16.64 3.16 -17.32
C TYR A 313 17.52 2.02 -16.81
N ARG A 314 18.80 1.97 -17.22
CA ARG A 314 19.78 0.98 -16.76
C ARG A 314 19.95 0.98 -15.24
N ARG A 315 19.93 2.17 -14.63
CA ARG A 315 20.15 2.35 -13.18
C ARG A 315 18.92 2.86 -12.46
N ARG A 316 18.27 3.88 -13.02
CA ARG A 316 17.15 4.62 -12.42
C ARG A 316 15.81 4.29 -13.05
N GLY A 317 15.73 3.28 -13.92
CA GLY A 317 14.45 2.88 -14.53
C GLY A 317 13.39 2.48 -13.50
N ARG A 318 13.80 1.87 -12.37
CA ARG A 318 12.87 1.60 -11.26
C ARG A 318 12.34 2.87 -10.61
N LEU A 319 13.15 3.92 -10.56
CA LEU A 319 12.72 5.21 -10.03
C LEU A 319 11.75 5.86 -11.00
N TRP A 320 12.18 6.02 -12.25
CA TRP A 320 11.45 6.76 -13.28
C TRP A 320 10.07 6.17 -13.58
N ARG A 321 9.93 4.84 -13.56
CA ARG A 321 8.65 4.16 -13.88
C ARG A 321 7.55 4.31 -12.82
N GLU A 322 7.89 4.70 -11.61
CA GLU A 322 6.88 4.94 -10.58
C GLU A 322 6.24 6.33 -10.71
N LEU A 323 6.85 7.22 -11.51
CA LEU A 323 6.27 8.52 -11.81
C LEU A 323 4.96 8.32 -12.59
N PRO A 324 3.88 9.06 -12.24
CA PRO A 324 2.64 9.01 -13.00
C PRO A 324 2.85 9.36 -14.48
N ARG A 325 2.14 8.69 -15.38
CA ARG A 325 2.26 8.94 -16.84
C ARG A 325 1.80 10.34 -17.26
N ASP A 326 1.01 10.99 -16.42
CA ASP A 326 0.51 12.36 -16.56
C ASP A 326 1.42 13.39 -15.88
N THR A 327 2.67 13.03 -15.55
CA THR A 327 3.61 13.98 -14.95
C THR A 327 3.95 15.07 -15.95
N GLU A 328 3.64 16.31 -15.60
CA GLU A 328 4.04 17.48 -16.36
C GLU A 328 5.29 18.11 -15.77
N TRP A 329 6.30 18.34 -16.61
CA TRP A 329 7.57 18.91 -16.18
C TRP A 329 7.63 20.40 -16.41
N TRP A 330 8.14 21.12 -15.41
CA TRP A 330 8.31 22.57 -15.43
C TRP A 330 9.67 22.95 -14.87
N GLU A 331 10.25 24.00 -15.43
CA GLU A 331 11.30 24.75 -14.77
C GLU A 331 10.64 25.72 -13.78
N VAL A 332 11.11 25.70 -12.53
CA VAL A 332 10.48 26.45 -11.42
C VAL A 332 11.50 27.30 -10.69
N GLU A 333 11.05 28.43 -10.18
CA GLU A 333 11.77 29.24 -9.19
C GLU A 333 11.17 28.94 -7.82
N LEU A 334 12.04 28.65 -6.84
CA LEU A 334 11.63 28.38 -5.47
C LEU A 334 11.88 29.62 -4.61
N SER A 335 10.99 29.84 -3.63
CA SER A 335 11.25 30.76 -2.53
C SER A 335 11.87 30.01 -1.33
N TYR A 336 12.33 30.76 -0.33
CA TYR A 336 12.76 30.18 0.94
C TYR A 336 11.67 29.30 1.59
N HIS A 337 10.40 29.72 1.56
CA HIS A 337 9.28 28.94 2.09
C HIS A 337 9.07 27.61 1.36
N ASP A 338 9.43 27.54 0.07
CA ASP A 338 9.37 26.29 -0.68
C ASP A 338 10.48 25.32 -0.25
N VAL A 339 11.64 25.85 0.14
CA VAL A 339 12.73 25.05 0.71
C VAL A 339 12.32 24.45 2.06
N GLU A 340 11.58 25.19 2.90
CA GLU A 340 11.09 24.69 4.19
C GLU A 340 10.19 23.46 4.07
N ARG A 341 9.41 23.36 2.98
CA ARG A 341 8.52 22.23 2.67
C ARG A 341 9.15 21.19 1.73
N THR A 342 10.41 21.36 1.36
CA THR A 342 11.12 20.41 0.50
C THR A 342 11.64 19.23 1.31
N ARG A 343 11.45 18.02 0.79
CA ARG A 343 11.83 16.75 1.41
C ARG A 343 13.02 16.13 0.70
N VAL A 344 13.97 15.63 1.49
CA VAL A 344 15.04 14.77 1.02
C VAL A 344 14.48 13.39 0.73
N PHE A 345 14.89 12.80 -0.39
CA PHE A 345 14.48 11.44 -0.70
C PHE A 345 15.10 10.41 0.25
N ALA A 346 14.22 9.80 1.04
CA ALA A 346 14.51 8.95 2.19
C ALA A 346 15.00 7.55 1.80
N ARG A 347 16.23 7.41 1.30
CA ARG A 347 16.80 6.10 0.91
C ARG A 347 18.23 5.89 1.37
N ASN A 348 18.58 4.64 1.66
CA ASN A 348 19.93 4.20 2.04
C ASN A 348 20.46 5.00 3.24
N GLN A 349 21.59 5.69 3.07
CA GLN A 349 22.26 6.48 4.11
C GLN A 349 21.37 7.60 4.67
N TRP A 350 20.45 8.16 3.88
CA TRP A 350 19.52 9.20 4.31
C TRP A 350 18.55 8.75 5.42
N LEU A 351 18.24 7.45 5.52
CA LEU A 351 17.38 6.91 6.57
C LEU A 351 18.00 7.06 7.97
N ARG A 352 19.34 7.10 8.06
CA ARG A 352 20.08 7.29 9.33
C ARG A 352 20.02 8.73 9.86
N TYR A 353 19.70 9.68 8.98
CA TYR A 353 19.74 11.12 9.23
C TYR A 353 18.38 11.80 9.10
N GLY A 354 17.36 11.06 8.66
CA GLY A 354 16.00 11.55 8.47
C GLY A 354 15.36 12.09 9.75
N SER A 355 14.64 13.21 9.63
CA SER A 355 13.63 13.65 10.61
C SER A 355 12.25 13.11 10.23
N ARG A 356 11.25 13.32 11.10
CA ARG A 356 9.85 12.97 10.78
C ARG A 356 9.41 13.79 9.56
N GLY A 357 9.18 13.10 8.44
CA GLY A 357 8.81 13.74 7.16
C GLY A 357 9.97 14.11 6.24
N PHE A 358 11.22 13.88 6.65
CA PHE A 358 12.43 14.08 5.84
C PHE A 358 12.60 15.50 5.26
N LEU A 359 12.15 16.54 5.99
CA LEU A 359 12.33 17.92 5.56
C LEU A 359 13.82 18.26 5.44
N LEU A 360 14.18 18.97 4.36
CA LEU A 360 15.56 19.27 4.01
C LEU A 360 16.31 20.01 5.12
N LEU A 361 15.70 21.08 5.66
CA LEU A 361 16.32 21.90 6.68
C LEU A 361 16.51 21.14 8.00
N ASP A 362 15.55 20.30 8.38
CA ASP A 362 15.68 19.43 9.56
C ASP A 362 16.81 18.41 9.40
N VAL A 363 16.88 17.77 8.23
CA VAL A 363 17.91 16.78 7.92
C VAL A 363 19.29 17.44 7.91
N ALA A 364 19.43 18.61 7.30
CA ALA A 364 20.65 19.41 7.33
C ALA A 364 21.03 19.78 8.78
N GLY A 365 20.07 20.24 9.59
CA GLY A 365 20.28 20.55 11.01
C GLY A 365 20.84 19.37 11.80
N ARG A 366 20.27 18.17 11.64
CA ARG A 366 20.76 16.94 12.29
C ARG A 366 22.16 16.54 11.83
N ILE A 367 22.44 16.66 10.54
CA ILE A 367 23.76 16.38 9.97
C ILE A 367 24.80 17.36 10.54
N ARG A 368 24.47 18.66 10.65
CA ARG A 368 25.33 19.67 11.27
C ARG A 368 25.66 19.35 12.72
N THR A 369 24.68 18.94 13.52
CA THR A 369 24.94 18.52 14.91
C THR A 369 25.88 17.32 14.96
N ARG A 370 25.72 16.35 14.06
CA ARG A 370 26.56 15.13 14.06
C ARG A 370 27.97 15.34 13.51
N LEU A 371 28.14 16.29 12.59
CA LEU A 371 29.46 16.77 12.12
C LEU A 371 30.36 17.21 13.27
N LEU A 372 29.78 17.77 14.33
CA LEU A 372 30.51 18.21 15.52
C LEU A 372 30.85 17.04 16.47
N SER A 373 30.11 15.93 16.41
CA SER A 373 30.24 14.83 17.38
C SER A 373 30.96 13.59 16.84
N HIS A 374 30.92 13.29 15.54
CA HIS A 374 31.46 12.06 14.96
C HIS A 374 32.07 12.29 13.55
N PRO A 375 33.32 12.76 13.45
CA PRO A 375 33.94 13.13 12.16
C PRO A 375 34.34 11.97 11.23
N ASN A 376 34.27 10.71 11.68
CA ASN A 376 34.76 9.54 10.92
C ASN A 376 33.71 8.85 10.01
N ASP A 377 32.52 9.42 9.81
CA ASP A 377 31.55 8.86 8.85
C ASP A 377 31.84 9.34 7.42
N GLY A 378 32.20 8.41 6.51
CA GLY A 378 32.50 8.72 5.12
C GLY A 378 31.37 9.41 4.33
N PHE A 379 30.10 9.21 4.71
CA PHE A 379 28.98 9.96 4.13
C PHE A 379 29.01 11.43 4.54
N ILE A 380 29.34 11.70 5.80
CA ILE A 380 29.47 13.05 6.36
C ILE A 380 30.69 13.75 5.75
N THR A 381 31.81 13.05 5.59
CA THR A 381 33.00 13.59 4.91
C THR A 381 32.69 14.00 3.48
N LYS A 382 31.92 13.18 2.74
CA LYS A 382 31.47 13.52 1.38
C LYS A 382 30.53 14.72 1.34
N LEU A 383 29.60 14.83 2.29
CA LEU A 383 28.74 16.02 2.40
C LEU A 383 29.53 17.28 2.76
N ARG A 384 30.56 17.14 3.61
CA ARG A 384 31.48 18.24 3.93
C ARG A 384 32.28 18.68 2.71
N SER A 385 32.86 17.76 1.94
CA SER A 385 33.61 18.12 0.73
C SER A 385 32.70 18.84 -0.28
N LEU A 386 31.48 18.33 -0.47
CA LEU A 386 30.47 18.99 -1.31
C LEU A 386 30.06 20.36 -0.76
N SER A 387 29.96 20.54 0.56
CA SER A 387 29.62 21.82 1.16
C SER A 387 30.71 22.88 0.92
N ILE A 388 31.98 22.48 0.92
CA ILE A 388 33.12 23.36 0.60
C ILE A 388 33.08 23.72 -0.89
N GLU A 389 32.91 22.73 -1.76
CA GLU A 389 32.80 22.94 -3.21
C GLU A 389 31.61 23.86 -3.58
N VAL A 390 30.47 23.70 -2.90
CA VAL A 390 29.28 24.57 -3.08
C VAL A 390 29.50 25.98 -2.53
N ALA A 391 30.40 26.17 -1.56
CA ALA A 391 30.78 27.49 -1.07
C ALA A 391 31.68 28.23 -2.07
N GLU A 392 32.53 27.50 -2.81
CA GLU A 392 33.55 28.05 -3.72
C GLU A 392 33.08 28.17 -5.18
N ASN A 393 32.20 27.29 -5.67
CA ASN A 393 31.77 27.26 -7.08
C ASN A 393 30.38 27.87 -7.32
N VAL A 394 30.28 28.71 -8.37
CA VAL A 394 29.06 29.43 -8.79
C VAL A 394 28.29 28.72 -9.92
N GLN A 395 28.77 27.59 -10.45
CA GLN A 395 28.12 26.96 -11.61
C GLN A 395 26.88 26.12 -11.26
N PHE A 396 25.75 26.56 -11.82
CA PHE A 396 24.41 26.03 -11.63
C PHE A 396 24.30 24.57 -12.04
N SER A 397 24.10 23.72 -11.06
CA SER A 397 23.75 22.32 -11.27
C SER A 397 22.24 22.16 -11.06
N SER A 398 21.59 21.30 -11.84
CA SER A 398 20.13 21.14 -11.79
C SER A 398 19.70 20.25 -10.61
N VAL A 399 18.55 20.54 -10.02
CA VAL A 399 17.91 19.70 -8.98
C VAL A 399 16.53 19.32 -9.48
N ILE A 400 16.20 18.03 -9.35
CA ILE A 400 14.95 17.50 -9.88
C ILE A 400 14.01 17.14 -8.72
N LEU A 401 12.82 17.71 -8.77
CA LEU A 401 11.77 17.65 -7.76
C LEU A 401 10.52 16.98 -8.32
N ILE A 402 9.69 16.42 -7.44
CA ILE A 402 8.34 15.97 -7.76
C ILE A 402 7.33 16.44 -6.72
N ALA A 403 6.11 16.76 -7.16
CA ALA A 403 5.03 17.23 -6.31
C ALA A 403 3.65 16.91 -6.88
N ILE A 404 2.61 17.02 -6.03
CA ILE A 404 1.21 16.94 -6.49
C ILE A 404 0.84 18.21 -7.24
N ASP A 405 1.10 19.36 -6.61
CA ASP A 405 0.80 20.70 -7.09
C ASP A 405 1.81 21.70 -6.49
N ASP A 406 1.59 22.99 -6.75
CA ASP A 406 2.48 24.07 -6.32
C ASP A 406 2.45 24.28 -4.79
N LYS A 407 1.47 23.74 -4.06
CA LYS A 407 1.27 23.93 -2.61
C LYS A 407 1.73 22.74 -1.78
N SER A 408 1.69 21.56 -2.38
CA SER A 408 2.04 20.30 -1.74
C SER A 408 3.55 20.19 -1.56
N PRO A 409 4.04 19.56 -0.48
CA PRO A 409 5.47 19.38 -0.23
C PRO A 409 6.21 18.83 -1.44
N LEU A 410 7.42 19.34 -1.69
CA LEU A 410 8.26 18.94 -2.82
C LEU A 410 9.17 17.79 -2.38
N THR A 411 9.45 16.82 -3.25
CA THR A 411 10.41 15.74 -2.95
C THR A 411 11.55 15.72 -3.95
N ILE A 412 12.79 15.75 -3.47
CA ILE A 412 14.01 15.74 -4.29
C ILE A 412 14.28 14.32 -4.81
N ILE A 413 14.14 14.08 -6.12
CA ILE A 413 14.46 12.76 -6.71
C ILE A 413 15.89 12.69 -7.28
N GLU A 414 16.49 13.84 -7.58
CA GLU A 414 17.90 13.99 -7.96
C GLU A 414 18.43 15.29 -7.32
N GLY A 415 19.68 15.26 -6.82
CA GLY A 415 20.28 16.42 -6.16
C GLY A 415 20.29 16.37 -4.62
N ASN A 416 19.83 15.28 -3.99
CA ASN A 416 19.80 15.11 -2.52
C ASN A 416 21.07 15.62 -1.80
N HIS A 417 22.24 15.14 -2.23
CA HIS A 417 23.52 15.49 -1.58
C HIS A 417 23.88 16.96 -1.80
N ARG A 418 23.70 17.47 -3.02
CA ARG A 418 24.05 18.85 -3.39
C ARG A 418 23.15 19.86 -2.67
N MET A 419 21.85 19.65 -2.68
CA MET A 419 20.89 20.55 -2.03
C MET A 419 21.03 20.51 -0.50
N THR A 420 21.31 19.34 0.09
CA THR A 420 21.59 19.24 1.53
C THR A 420 22.92 19.89 1.89
N ALA A 421 23.97 19.70 1.08
CA ALA A 421 25.26 20.34 1.30
C ALA A 421 25.14 21.88 1.24
N ALA A 422 24.38 22.42 0.28
CA ALA A 422 24.06 23.84 0.23
C ALA A 422 23.30 24.31 1.49
N ALA A 423 22.32 23.52 1.95
CA ALA A 423 21.56 23.83 3.16
C ALA A 423 22.39 23.80 4.44
N LEU A 424 23.50 23.06 4.47
CA LEU A 424 24.44 23.06 5.59
C LEU A 424 25.24 24.37 5.70
N VAL A 425 25.56 25.00 4.57
CA VAL A 425 26.39 26.23 4.51
C VAL A 425 25.52 27.48 4.59
N SER A 426 24.48 27.56 3.76
CA SER A 426 23.66 28.75 3.61
C SER A 426 22.20 28.37 3.37
N PRO A 427 21.46 27.94 4.41
CA PRO A 427 20.08 27.46 4.27
C PRO A 427 19.15 28.51 3.65
N GLU A 428 19.40 29.80 3.90
CA GLU A 428 18.56 30.89 3.40
C GLU A 428 18.71 31.12 1.89
N THR A 429 19.87 30.83 1.30
CA THR A 429 20.16 31.09 -0.13
C THR A 429 20.10 29.84 -1.00
N VAL A 430 19.74 28.67 -0.46
CA VAL A 430 19.65 27.41 -1.22
C VAL A 430 18.78 27.54 -2.47
N HIS A 431 17.68 28.27 -2.37
CA HIS A 431 16.72 28.48 -3.46
C HIS A 431 17.29 29.26 -4.65
N GLN A 432 18.44 29.92 -4.50
CA GLN A 432 19.09 30.71 -5.56
C GLN A 432 20.29 29.98 -6.19
N ARG A 433 20.68 28.82 -5.64
CA ARG A 433 21.93 28.13 -6.01
C ARG A 433 21.76 27.07 -7.09
N PHE A 434 20.53 26.69 -7.43
CA PHE A 434 20.26 25.60 -8.35
C PHE A 434 19.19 25.98 -9.37
N ARG A 435 19.27 25.34 -10.52
CA ARG A 435 18.18 25.31 -11.49
C ARG A 435 17.20 24.21 -11.09
N PHE A 436 15.95 24.53 -10.79
CA PHE A 436 14.97 23.55 -10.32
C PHE A 436 14.05 23.08 -11.44
N LEU A 437 13.97 21.76 -11.62
CA LEU A 437 13.02 21.11 -12.52
C LEU A 437 12.03 20.35 -11.66
N CYS A 438 10.74 20.59 -11.81
CA CYS A 438 9.70 19.98 -10.99
C CYS A 438 8.66 19.26 -11.85
N GLY A 439 8.42 17.99 -11.53
CA GLY A 439 7.34 17.18 -12.11
C GLY A 439 6.09 17.27 -11.25
N PHE A 440 4.97 17.67 -11.85
CA PHE A 440 3.67 17.77 -11.19
C PHE A 440 2.69 16.72 -11.70
N SER A 441 1.96 16.07 -10.78
CA SER A 441 0.81 15.23 -11.15
C SER A 441 -0.18 15.16 -9.98
N PRO A 442 -1.49 15.29 -10.22
CA PRO A 442 -2.52 15.04 -9.19
C PRO A 442 -2.45 13.62 -8.61
N ARG A 443 -1.78 12.68 -9.29
CA ARG A 443 -1.60 11.28 -8.89
C ARG A 443 -0.23 11.01 -8.29
N MET A 444 0.55 12.03 -7.94
CA MET A 444 1.90 11.87 -7.41
C MET A 444 1.94 11.08 -6.10
N GLU A 445 0.86 11.06 -5.30
CA GLU A 445 0.73 10.21 -4.11
C GLU A 445 0.83 8.71 -4.40
N GLN A 446 0.58 8.29 -5.64
CA GLN A 446 0.71 6.89 -6.05
C GLN A 446 2.17 6.50 -6.36
N CYS A 447 3.08 7.46 -6.38
CA CYS A 447 4.52 7.25 -6.55
C CYS A 447 5.14 6.98 -5.17
N CYS A 448 5.76 5.81 -5.01
CA CYS A 448 6.39 5.42 -3.75
C CYS A 448 7.51 6.36 -3.28
N TRP A 449 8.06 7.14 -4.22
CA TRP A 449 9.09 8.15 -3.99
C TRP A 449 8.53 9.44 -3.39
N TYR A 450 7.26 9.77 -3.65
CA TYR A 450 6.60 10.93 -3.08
C TYR A 450 6.01 10.63 -1.69
N GLN A 451 5.34 9.49 -1.59
CA GLN A 451 4.75 8.99 -0.34
C GLN A 451 5.00 7.48 -0.23
N THR A 452 5.81 7.09 0.76
CA THR A 452 6.08 5.68 1.02
C THR A 452 5.04 5.11 1.99
N ASN A 453 4.24 4.16 1.51
CA ASN A 453 3.26 3.39 2.28
C ASN A 453 3.19 1.95 1.73
N ALA A 454 2.40 1.07 2.35
CA ALA A 454 2.35 -0.34 1.97
C ALA A 454 1.86 -0.54 0.52
N SER A 455 0.90 0.26 0.04
CA SER A 455 0.36 0.15 -1.33
C SER A 455 1.37 0.59 -2.40
N THR A 456 2.10 1.67 -2.16
CA THR A 456 3.15 2.15 -3.08
C THR A 456 4.37 1.24 -3.09
N LEU A 457 4.73 0.62 -1.96
CA LEU A 457 5.79 -0.39 -1.89
C LEU A 457 5.40 -1.68 -2.63
N PHE A 458 4.15 -2.11 -2.53
CA PHE A 458 3.64 -3.25 -3.29
C PHE A 458 3.61 -2.97 -4.80
N ARG A 459 3.18 -1.77 -5.21
CA ARG A 459 3.25 -1.32 -6.61
C ARG A 459 4.69 -1.36 -7.13
N TYR A 460 5.64 -0.84 -6.35
CA TYR A 460 7.06 -0.90 -6.66
C TYR A 460 7.58 -2.34 -6.79
N ALA A 461 7.18 -3.25 -5.88
CA ALA A 461 7.55 -4.66 -5.95
C ALA A 461 6.99 -5.34 -7.21
N ARG A 462 5.72 -5.08 -7.55
CA ARG A 462 5.05 -5.60 -8.75
C ARG A 462 5.69 -5.10 -10.04
N ASN A 463 5.97 -3.81 -10.12
CA ASN A 463 6.68 -3.19 -11.25
C ASN A 463 8.12 -3.71 -11.36
N GLY A 464 8.74 -4.10 -10.25
CA GLY A 464 10.03 -4.79 -10.23
C GLY A 464 9.98 -6.19 -10.86
N PHE A 465 8.93 -6.97 -10.56
CA PHE A 465 8.78 -8.35 -11.03
C PHE A 465 8.45 -8.45 -12.52
N SER A 466 7.50 -7.65 -13.01
CA SER A 466 7.13 -7.60 -14.43
C SER A 466 8.29 -7.16 -15.35
N TYR A 467 9.25 -6.43 -14.78
CA TYR A 467 10.36 -5.83 -15.52
C TYR A 467 11.56 -6.76 -15.71
N HIS A 468 11.83 -7.68 -14.77
CA HIS A 468 13.01 -8.55 -14.84
C HIS A 468 13.02 -9.40 -16.13
N PHE A 469 11.84 -9.72 -16.67
CA PHE A 469 11.68 -10.60 -17.83
C PHE A 469 11.59 -9.87 -19.19
N ARG A 470 10.89 -8.74 -19.32
CA ARG A 470 10.62 -8.13 -20.65
C ARG A 470 11.71 -7.17 -21.16
N TYR A 471 12.33 -6.40 -20.28
CA TYR A 471 13.16 -5.27 -20.71
C TYR A 471 14.66 -5.57 -20.77
N ARG A 472 15.13 -6.60 -20.06
CA ARG A 472 16.53 -7.01 -20.07
C ARG A 472 17.00 -7.43 -21.47
N LYS A 473 16.11 -8.06 -22.26
CA LYS A 473 16.33 -8.42 -23.67
C LYS A 473 16.30 -7.22 -24.64
N MET A 474 15.34 -6.31 -24.48
CA MET A 474 15.26 -5.12 -25.34
C MET A 474 16.45 -4.18 -25.12
N MET A 475 16.89 -4.05 -23.86
CA MET A 475 17.99 -3.18 -23.51
C MET A 475 19.37 -3.78 -23.85
N SER A 476 19.51 -5.11 -23.82
CA SER A 476 20.69 -5.75 -24.39
C SER A 476 20.76 -5.55 -25.91
N ALA A 477 19.63 -5.62 -26.62
CA ALA A 477 19.58 -5.41 -28.06
C ALA A 477 19.96 -3.97 -28.47
N ILE A 478 19.40 -2.95 -27.83
CA ILE A 478 19.73 -1.52 -28.11
C ILE A 478 21.21 -1.24 -27.79
N LEU A 479 21.73 -1.79 -26.69
CA LEU A 479 23.14 -1.57 -26.29
C LEU A 479 24.13 -2.39 -27.13
N GLU A 480 23.75 -3.56 -27.64
CA GLU A 480 24.53 -4.32 -28.62
C GLU A 480 24.57 -3.59 -29.97
N GLN A 481 23.45 -2.99 -30.39
CA GLN A 481 23.39 -2.15 -31.59
C GLN A 481 24.32 -0.95 -31.52
N VAL A 482 24.60 -0.40 -30.32
CA VAL A 482 25.55 0.70 -30.16
C VAL A 482 27.00 0.22 -30.10
N LYS A 483 27.26 -0.96 -29.52
CA LYS A 483 28.60 -1.57 -29.56
C LYS A 483 29.04 -1.96 -30.98
N SER A 484 28.11 -2.17 -31.90
CA SER A 484 28.38 -2.52 -33.29
C SER A 484 28.52 -1.32 -34.24
N ILE A 485 28.33 -0.08 -33.75
CA ILE A 485 28.62 1.13 -34.54
C ILE A 485 30.15 1.34 -34.54
N PRO A 486 30.86 1.17 -35.66
CA PRO A 486 32.28 1.45 -35.71
C PRO A 486 32.51 2.94 -35.42
N ALA A 487 33.53 3.23 -34.62
CA ALA A 487 34.01 4.58 -34.36
C ALA A 487 34.38 5.28 -35.69
N LYS A 488 33.40 5.93 -36.31
CA LYS A 488 33.58 6.82 -37.46
C LYS A 488 33.09 8.21 -37.04
N LEU A 489 33.88 8.84 -36.18
CA LEU A 489 33.87 10.28 -35.97
C LEU A 489 35.25 10.67 -35.44
N ASP A 490 36.26 10.35 -36.24
CA ASP A 490 37.49 11.13 -36.26
C ASP A 490 38.01 11.13 -37.70
N SER A 491 38.48 12.29 -38.13
CA SER A 491 38.90 12.68 -39.48
C SER A 491 37.78 13.06 -40.46
N ARG A 492 37.53 14.37 -40.56
CA ARG A 492 37.64 15.08 -41.83
C ARG A 492 38.38 16.41 -41.60
N PRO A 493 39.22 16.82 -42.56
CA PRO A 493 40.38 17.71 -42.37
C PRO A 493 40.03 19.15 -42.01
#